data_AF-A0A2N8PGU6-F1
#
_entry.id   AF-A0A2N8PGU6-F1
#
_cell.length_a   1.000
_cell.length_b   1.000
_cell.length_c   1.000
_cell.angle_alpha   90.00
_cell.angle_beta   90.00
_cell.angle_gamma   90.00
#
_symmetry.space_group_name_H-M   'P 1'
#
loop_
_entity.id
_entity.type
_entity.pdbx_description
1 polymer ?
#
loop_
_entity_poly.entity_id
_entity_poly.type
_entity_poly.pdbx_seq_one_letter_code
_entity_poly.pdbx_strand_id
1 'polypeptide(L)'
;MRAALHASGLRAYWQRQYPWLREPGALAAAEAHVLGTLATLPAPYRVGYATALRLLPLAFRVAARRSLRAASAEEGRRGMRSVAALPGFAEIVRASTALALLGALDGRADEEERGGAHAHR
;
A
#
# COMPACT_ATOMS: atom_id res chain seq x y z
N MET A 1 -13.15 -3.37 1.53
CA MET A 1 -11.83 -2.70 1.56
C MET A 1 -10.80 -3.40 0.68
N ARG A 2 -10.58 -4.71 0.83
CA ARG A 2 -9.63 -5.50 0.01
C ARG A 2 -9.74 -5.23 -1.49
N ALA A 3 -10.93 -5.37 -2.09
CA ALA A 3 -11.13 -5.09 -3.50
C ALA A 3 -10.72 -3.66 -3.92
N ALA A 4 -10.96 -2.66 -3.07
CA ALA A 4 -10.54 -1.27 -3.32
C ALA A 4 -9.02 -1.13 -3.28
N LEU A 5 -8.33 -1.78 -2.34
CA LEU A 5 -6.87 -1.80 -2.26
C LEU A 5 -6.25 -2.47 -3.49
N HIS A 6 -6.78 -3.61 -3.94
CA HIS A 6 -6.28 -4.28 -5.15
C HIS A 6 -6.52 -3.46 -6.41
N ALA A 7 -7.66 -2.75 -6.49
CA ALA A 7 -7.98 -1.89 -7.62
C ALA A 7 -7.15 -0.60 -7.66
N SER A 8 -6.69 -0.10 -6.50
CA SER A 8 -5.98 1.20 -6.38
C SER A 8 -4.63 1.23 -7.10
N GLY A 9 -4.01 0.06 -7.31
CA GLY A 9 -2.66 -0.05 -7.86
C GLY A 9 -1.54 0.26 -6.87
N LEU A 10 -1.85 0.52 -5.59
CA LEU A 10 -0.85 0.74 -4.53
C LEU A 10 0.11 -0.43 -4.40
N ARG A 11 -0.40 -1.65 -4.49
CA ARG A 11 0.38 -2.88 -4.42
C ARG A 11 1.51 -2.92 -5.45
N ALA A 12 1.18 -2.60 -6.71
CA ALA A 12 2.17 -2.53 -7.79
C ALA A 12 3.14 -1.35 -7.59
N TYR A 13 2.66 -0.22 -7.08
CA TYR A 13 3.50 0.90 -6.71
C TYR A 13 4.52 0.53 -5.61
N TRP A 14 4.07 -0.14 -4.55
CA TRP A 14 4.91 -0.58 -3.45
C TRP A 14 6.01 -1.55 -3.92
N GLN A 15 5.66 -2.60 -4.66
CA GLN A 15 6.63 -3.57 -5.20
C GLN A 15 7.69 -2.94 -6.10
N ARG A 16 7.33 -1.88 -6.83
CA ARG A 16 8.27 -1.13 -7.69
C ARG A 16 9.21 -0.26 -6.86
N GLN A 17 8.68 0.39 -5.84
CA GLN A 17 9.40 1.39 -5.06
C GLN A 17 10.22 0.80 -3.91
N TYR A 18 9.78 -0.33 -3.37
CA TYR A 18 10.33 -0.98 -2.19
C TYR A 18 10.68 -2.43 -2.54
N PRO A 19 11.95 -2.73 -2.86
CA PRO A 19 12.36 -4.06 -3.33
C PRO A 19 11.99 -5.20 -2.39
N TRP A 20 12.03 -4.96 -1.09
CA TRP A 20 11.67 -5.92 -0.04
C TRP A 20 10.17 -6.30 -0.03
N LEU A 21 9.30 -5.48 -0.60
CA LEU A 21 7.88 -5.81 -0.79
C LEU A 21 7.63 -6.66 -2.04
N ARG A 22 8.66 -7.09 -2.77
CA ARG A 22 8.53 -8.07 -3.85
C ARG A 22 8.40 -9.49 -3.32
N GLU A 23 8.94 -9.74 -2.13
CA GLU A 23 8.75 -10.98 -1.38
C GLU A 23 7.24 -11.21 -1.12
N PRO A 24 6.67 -12.36 -1.53
CA PRO A 24 5.24 -12.62 -1.39
C PRO A 24 4.74 -12.54 0.07
N GLY A 25 5.54 -13.02 1.03
CA GLY A 25 5.22 -12.97 2.46
C GLY A 25 5.16 -11.53 2.99
N ALA A 26 6.20 -10.74 2.71
CA ALA A 26 6.25 -9.33 3.10
C ALA A 26 5.11 -8.51 2.52
N LEU A 27 4.75 -8.75 1.25
CA LEU A 27 3.61 -8.07 0.62
C LEU A 27 2.28 -8.48 1.24
N ALA A 28 2.09 -9.77 1.55
CA ALA A 28 0.87 -10.25 2.19
C ALA A 28 0.72 -9.66 3.61
N ALA A 29 1.82 -9.59 4.37
CA ALA A 29 1.85 -8.95 5.69
C ALA A 29 1.53 -7.46 5.61
N ALA A 30 2.13 -6.73 4.65
CA ALA A 30 1.80 -5.34 4.36
C ALA A 30 0.31 -5.14 4.06
N GLU A 31 -0.26 -5.95 3.16
CA GLU A 31 -1.69 -5.89 2.82
C GLU A 31 -2.58 -6.19 4.03
N ALA A 32 -2.24 -7.22 4.81
CA ALA A 32 -2.99 -7.59 6.00
C ALA A 32 -2.99 -6.46 7.03
N HIS A 33 -1.83 -5.83 7.29
CA HIS A 33 -1.71 -4.73 8.25
C HIS A 33 -2.50 -3.49 7.81
N VAL A 34 -2.40 -3.10 6.53
CA VAL A 34 -3.20 -2.01 5.98
C VAL A 34 -4.69 -2.31 6.10
N LEU A 35 -5.14 -3.51 5.72
CA LEU A 35 -6.55 -3.89 5.76
C LEU A 35 -7.07 -4.01 7.19
N GLY A 36 -6.28 -4.55 8.11
CA GLY A 36 -6.60 -4.64 9.53
C GLY A 36 -6.76 -3.27 10.15
N THR A 37 -5.80 -2.36 9.90
CA THR A 37 -5.86 -0.97 10.37
C THR A 37 -7.08 -0.24 9.83
N LEU A 38 -7.38 -0.37 8.52
CA LEU A 38 -8.55 0.28 7.95
C LEU A 38 -9.87 -0.32 8.46
N ALA A 39 -9.88 -1.58 8.90
CA ALA A 39 -11.07 -2.22 9.45
C ALA A 39 -11.45 -1.67 10.84
N THR A 40 -10.47 -1.19 11.62
CA THR A 40 -10.72 -0.61 12.96
C THR A 40 -11.30 0.80 12.91
N LEU A 41 -11.26 1.46 11.75
CA LEU A 41 -11.80 2.80 11.58
C LEU A 41 -13.34 2.82 11.71
N PRO A 42 -13.92 3.94 12.20
CA PRO A 42 -15.37 4.15 12.17
C PRO A 42 -15.91 4.11 10.73
N ALA A 43 -17.18 3.70 10.59
CA ALA A 43 -17.86 3.54 9.30
C ALA A 43 -17.65 4.68 8.29
N PRO A 44 -17.79 5.98 8.64
CA PRO A 44 -17.61 7.06 7.68
C PRO A 44 -16.19 7.11 7.11
N TYR A 45 -15.17 6.91 7.96
CA TYR A 45 -13.78 6.88 7.54
C TYR A 45 -13.47 5.67 6.65
N ARG A 46 -14.07 4.51 6.93
CA ARG A 46 -13.94 3.33 6.05
C ARG A 46 -14.50 3.60 4.65
N VAL A 47 -15.65 4.28 4.55
CA VAL A 47 -16.22 4.66 3.26
C VAL A 47 -15.31 5.65 2.55
N GLY A 48 -14.82 6.68 3.25
CA GLY A 48 -13.87 7.65 2.70
C GLY A 48 -12.60 7.00 2.13
N TYR A 49 -11.94 6.14 2.91
CA TYR A 49 -10.76 5.39 2.45
C TYR A 49 -11.08 4.48 1.27
N ALA A 50 -12.19 3.74 1.30
CA ALA A 50 -12.56 2.86 0.21
C ALA A 50 -12.85 3.62 -1.08
N THR A 51 -13.41 4.83 -0.99
CA THR A 51 -13.63 5.73 -2.14
C THR A 51 -12.32 6.28 -2.66
N ALA A 52 -11.45 6.81 -1.78
CA ALA A 52 -10.15 7.32 -2.16
C ALA A 52 -9.27 6.26 -2.86
N LEU A 53 -9.24 5.03 -2.33
CA LEU A 53 -8.52 3.91 -2.93
C LEU A 53 -9.04 3.58 -4.34
N ARG A 54 -10.36 3.62 -4.56
CA ARG A 54 -10.95 3.39 -5.88
C ARG A 54 -10.66 4.52 -6.86
N LEU A 55 -10.58 5.75 -6.38
CA LEU A 55 -10.29 6.92 -7.21
C LEU A 55 -8.80 7.11 -7.50
N LEU A 56 -7.92 6.49 -6.71
CA LEU A 56 -6.47 6.64 -6.84
C LEU A 56 -5.92 6.38 -8.26
N PRO A 57 -6.34 5.32 -9.00
CA PRO A 57 -5.87 5.11 -10.37
C PRO A 57 -6.29 6.24 -11.32
N LEU A 58 -7.49 6.81 -11.11
CA LEU A 58 -7.99 7.94 -11.90
C LEU A 58 -7.23 9.22 -11.54
N ALA A 59 -7.04 9.49 -10.25
CA ALA A 59 -6.23 10.61 -9.78
C ALA A 59 -4.81 10.55 -10.35
N PHE A 60 -4.20 9.37 -10.37
CA PHE A 60 -2.89 9.16 -10.99
C PHE A 60 -2.93 9.42 -12.50
N ARG A 61 -3.96 8.93 -13.20
CA ARG A 61 -4.10 9.18 -14.64
C ARG A 61 -4.23 10.66 -14.95
N VAL A 62 -4.99 11.41 -14.16
CA VAL A 62 -5.18 12.85 -14.33
C VAL A 62 -3.88 13.61 -14.03
N ALA A 63 -3.24 13.31 -12.89
CA ALA A 63 -2.06 14.04 -12.43
C ALA A 63 -0.78 13.71 -13.21
N ALA A 64 -0.61 12.45 -13.62
CA ALA A 64 0.61 11.95 -14.27
C ALA A 64 0.45 11.73 -15.79
N ARG A 65 -0.77 11.88 -16.33
CA ARG A 65 -1.12 11.58 -17.74
C ARG A 65 -0.67 10.20 -18.22
N ARG A 66 -0.51 9.25 -17.29
CA ARG A 66 0.00 7.89 -17.51
C ARG A 66 -0.79 6.88 -16.70
N SER A 67 -0.70 5.60 -17.08
CA SER A 67 -1.27 4.50 -16.30
C SER A 67 -0.32 4.09 -15.18
N LEU A 68 -0.82 4.04 -13.94
CA LEU A 68 -0.04 3.57 -12.79
C LEU A 68 0.50 2.15 -12.99
N ARG A 69 -0.22 1.31 -13.74
CA ARG A 69 0.21 -0.07 -14.04
C ARG A 69 1.34 -0.13 -15.07
N ALA A 70 1.45 0.85 -15.98
CA ALA A 70 2.45 0.85 -17.04
C ALA A 70 3.68 1.73 -16.75
N ALA A 71 3.63 2.57 -15.71
CA ALA A 71 4.69 3.50 -15.36
C ALA A 71 5.97 2.79 -14.87
N SER A 72 7.15 3.21 -15.33
CA SER A 72 8.42 2.83 -14.71
C SER A 72 8.47 3.24 -13.23
N ALA A 73 9.48 2.76 -12.48
CA ALA A 73 9.62 3.12 -11.07
C ALA A 73 9.74 4.65 -10.86
N GLU A 74 10.50 5.34 -11.72
CA GLU A 74 10.66 6.79 -11.64
C GLU A 74 9.39 7.55 -12.02
N GLU A 75 8.69 7.12 -13.07
CA GLU A 75 7.39 7.68 -13.45
C GLU A 75 6.32 7.43 -12.38
N GLY A 76 6.35 6.25 -11.74
CA GLY A 76 5.50 5.91 -10.62
C GLY A 76 5.73 6.82 -9.43
N ARG A 77 6.99 7.07 -9.05
CA ARG A 77 7.36 8.05 -8.01
C ARG A 77 6.89 9.46 -8.34
N ARG A 78 7.19 9.93 -9.55
CA ARG A 78 6.83 11.29 -9.97
C ARG A 78 5.32 11.45 -10.03
N GLY A 79 4.61 10.51 -10.62
CA GLY A 79 3.16 10.52 -10.69
C GLY A 79 2.50 10.43 -9.31
N MET A 80 3.04 9.61 -8.40
CA MET A 80 2.50 9.51 -7.04
C MET A 80 2.77 10.78 -6.22
N ARG A 81 3.90 11.48 -6.46
CA ARG A 81 4.14 12.83 -5.94
C ARG A 81 3.10 13.83 -6.46
N SER A 82 2.76 13.78 -7.75
CA SER A 82 1.70 14.63 -8.32
C SER A 82 0.32 14.30 -7.74
N VAL A 83 0.01 13.03 -7.47
CA VAL A 83 -1.22 12.62 -6.78
C VAL A 83 -1.23 13.10 -5.33
N ALA A 84 -0.11 13.03 -4.63
CA ALA A 84 0.01 13.53 -3.26
C ALA A 84 -0.12 15.06 -3.18
N ALA A 85 0.05 15.79 -4.29
CA ALA A 85 -0.25 17.22 -4.34
C ALA A 85 -1.76 17.50 -4.46
N LEU A 86 -2.61 16.50 -4.72
CA LEU A 86 -4.05 16.66 -4.77
C LEU A 86 -4.66 16.63 -3.35
N PRO A 87 -5.61 17.53 -3.04
CA PRO A 87 -6.31 17.53 -1.76
C PRO A 87 -6.92 16.15 -1.46
N GLY A 88 -6.72 15.67 -0.24
CA GLY A 88 -7.28 14.40 0.23
C GLY A 88 -6.53 13.14 -0.23
N PHE A 89 -5.58 13.21 -1.17
CA PHE A 89 -4.80 12.05 -1.61
C PHE A 89 -3.43 11.95 -0.95
N ALA A 90 -2.84 13.07 -0.53
CA ALA A 90 -1.56 13.11 0.20
C ALA A 90 -1.55 12.12 1.37
N GLU A 91 -2.55 12.23 2.24
CA GLU A 91 -2.67 11.41 3.44
C GLU A 91 -2.96 9.95 3.11
N ILE A 92 -3.76 9.68 2.09
CA ILE A 92 -4.08 8.32 1.68
C ILE A 92 -2.83 7.60 1.21
N VAL A 93 -2.02 8.23 0.34
CA VAL A 93 -0.77 7.66 -0.16
C VAL A 93 0.23 7.51 0.98
N ARG A 94 0.40 8.54 1.81
CA ARG A 94 1.35 8.55 2.92
C ARG A 94 1.01 7.48 3.96
N ALA A 95 -0.21 7.48 4.48
CA ALA A 95 -0.65 6.55 5.52
C ALA A 95 -0.65 5.11 5.02
N SER A 96 -1.20 4.84 3.83
CA SER A 96 -1.23 3.47 3.29
C SER A 96 0.18 2.92 3.01
N THR A 97 1.10 3.77 2.58
CA THR A 97 2.51 3.37 2.38
C THR A 97 3.19 3.12 3.71
N ALA A 98 3.07 4.00 4.70
CA ALA A 98 3.65 3.79 6.02
C ALA A 98 3.16 2.49 6.68
N LEU A 99 1.84 2.24 6.63
CA LEU A 99 1.23 1.01 7.15
C LEU A 99 1.70 -0.24 6.39
N ALA A 100 1.90 -0.15 5.08
CA ALA A 100 2.42 -1.27 4.29
C ALA A 100 3.86 -1.61 4.68
N LEU A 101 4.72 -0.60 4.86
CA LEU A 101 6.10 -0.81 5.29
C LEU A 101 6.13 -1.35 6.73
N LEU A 102 5.34 -0.78 7.64
CA LEU A 102 5.26 -1.28 9.01
C LEU A 102 4.80 -2.74 9.05
N GLY A 103 3.71 -3.07 8.34
CA GLY A 103 3.20 -4.44 8.29
C GLY A 103 4.19 -5.45 7.70
N ALA A 104 5.02 -5.04 6.75
CA ALA A 104 6.05 -5.91 6.22
C ALA A 104 7.26 -6.07 7.15
N LEU A 105 7.56 -5.07 7.99
CA LEU A 105 8.58 -5.20 9.03
C LEU A 105 8.09 -6.13 10.15
N ASP A 106 6.87 -5.89 10.64
CA ASP A 106 6.26 -6.70 11.69
C ASP A 106 6.14 -8.18 11.25
N GLY A 107 5.68 -8.41 10.02
CA GLY A 107 5.55 -9.78 9.49
C GLY A 107 6.88 -10.53 9.38
N ARG A 108 7.99 -9.83 9.11
CA ARG A 108 9.33 -10.44 9.11
C ARG A 108 9.80 -10.78 10.52
N ALA A 109 9.55 -9.91 11.49
CA ALA A 109 9.90 -10.17 12.89
C ALA A 109 9.17 -11.42 13.42
N ASP A 110 7.88 -11.55 13.11
CA ASP A 110 7.08 -12.73 13.46
C ASP A 110 7.61 -14.03 12.82
N GLU A 111 8.08 -13.97 11.57
CA GLU A 111 8.68 -15.11 10.87
C GLU A 111 10.03 -15.52 11.48
N GLU A 112 10.87 -14.53 11.83
CA GLU A 112 12.17 -14.74 12.48
C GLU A 112 12.00 -15.35 13.89
N GLU A 113 11.03 -14.87 14.68
CA GLU A 113 10.71 -15.43 16.00
C GLU A 113 10.19 -16.88 15.91
N ARG A 114 9.31 -17.18 14.95
CA ARG A 114 8.80 -18.55 14.72
C ARG A 114 9.89 -19.51 14.22
N GLY A 115 10.79 -19.03 13.36
CA GLY A 115 11.93 -19.80 12.86
C GLY A 115 12.94 -20.12 13.96
N GLY A 116 13.26 -19.15 14.82
CA GLY A 116 14.12 -19.36 15.99
C GLY A 116 13.53 -20.34 17.01
N ALA A 117 12.21 -20.29 17.22
CA ALA A 117 11.51 -21.24 18.10
C ALA A 117 11.51 -22.69 17.58
N HIS A 118 11.67 -22.90 16.27
CA HIS A 118 11.75 -24.24 15.66
C HIS A 118 13.19 -24.77 15.56
N ALA A 119 14.21 -23.92 15.60
CA ALA A 119 15.62 -24.32 15.59
C ALA A 119 16.15 -24.78 16.96
N HIS A 120 15.40 -24.53 18.03
CA HIS A 120 15.74 -24.91 19.41
C HIS A 120 14.96 -26.11 19.96
N ARG A 121 14.30 -26.89 19.09
CA ARG A 121 13.73 -28.21 19.44
C ARG A 121 14.53 -29.33 18.77
#